data_AF-A0A653WKF8-F1
#
_entry.id   AF-A0A653WKF8-F1
#
_cell.length_a   1.000
_cell.length_b   1.000
_cell.length_c   1.000
_cell.angle_alpha   90.00
_cell.angle_beta   90.00
_cell.angle_gamma   90.00
#
_symmetry.space_group_name_H-M   'P 1'
#
loop_
_entity.id
_entity.type
_entity.pdbx_description
1 polymer ?
#
loop_
_entity_poly.entity_id
_entity_poly.type
_entity_poly.pdbx_seq_one_letter_code
_entity_poly.pdbx_strand_id
1 'polypeptide(L)'
;MLFKNKFEKFAIIVCLLLFFGSLLANISERFRFTEFRCFYLMGKISSLVLLLICLLWSGVNILFLFHEKYDNKKRQWLWIGITLFPILFFGFFFFIYFF
;
A
#
# COMPACT_ATOMS: atom_id res chain seq x y z
N MET A 1 7.41 20.14 -12.85
CA MET A 1 7.59 18.69 -12.60
C MET A 1 6.78 18.29 -11.38
N LEU A 2 5.77 17.42 -11.56
CA LEU A 2 4.90 16.94 -10.47
C LEU A 2 5.71 16.20 -9.39
N PHE A 3 6.73 15.45 -9.81
CA PHE A 3 7.69 14.74 -8.94
C PHE A 3 9.07 15.40 -9.01
N LYS A 4 9.63 15.76 -7.85
CA LYS A 4 11.01 16.23 -7.70
C LYS A 4 11.99 15.07 -7.44
N ASN A 5 11.51 13.96 -6.87
CA ASN A 5 12.38 12.85 -6.45
C ASN A 5 11.77 11.47 -6.73
N LYS A 6 12.61 10.44 -6.78
CA LYS A 6 12.21 9.03 -6.91
C LYS A 6 11.30 8.58 -5.77
N PHE A 7 11.52 9.05 -4.54
CA PHE A 7 10.73 8.69 -3.36
C PHE A 7 9.27 9.18 -3.43
N GLU A 8 9.04 10.33 -4.07
CA GLU A 8 7.68 10.83 -4.32
C GLU A 8 6.95 9.95 -5.35
N LYS A 9 7.67 9.45 -6.37
CA LYS A 9 7.11 8.47 -7.32
C LYS A 9 6.77 7.15 -6.61
N PHE A 10 7.67 6.68 -5.74
CA PHE A 10 7.43 5.49 -4.92
C PHE A 10 6.22 5.64 -4.01
N ALA A 11 5.98 6.81 -3.42
CA ALA A 11 4.79 7.06 -2.61
C ALA A 11 3.49 6.74 -3.37
N ILE A 12 3.40 7.16 -4.64
CA ILE A 12 2.24 6.83 -5.49
C ILE A 12 2.18 5.36 -5.85
N ILE A 13 3.32 4.75 -6.20
CA ILE A 13 3.38 3.31 -6.53
C ILE A 13 2.85 2.47 -5.36
N VAL A 14 3.23 2.81 -4.14
CA VAL A 14 2.76 2.15 -2.92
C VAL A 14 1.24 2.33 -2.75
N CYS A 15 0.70 3.53 -2.96
CA CYS A 15 -0.76 3.74 -2.94
C CYS A 15 -1.50 2.92 -4.01
N LEU A 16 -0.94 2.82 -5.22
CA LEU A 16 -1.50 1.98 -6.28
C LEU A 16 -1.45 0.49 -5.92
N LEU A 17 -0.35 0.03 -5.33
CA LEU A 17 -0.22 -1.34 -4.83
C LEU A 17 -1.28 -1.67 -3.78
N LEU A 18 -1.56 -0.76 -2.85
CA LEU A 18 -2.65 -0.92 -1.88
C LEU A 18 -4.00 -1.10 -2.59
N PHE A 19 -4.30 -0.23 -3.56
CA PHE A 19 -5.54 -0.27 -4.32
C PHE A 19 -5.70 -1.59 -5.09
N PHE A 20 -4.69 -1.98 -5.88
CA PHE A 20 -4.72 -3.21 -6.66
C PHE A 20 -4.72 -4.47 -5.79
N GLY A 21 -3.95 -4.49 -4.71
CA GLY A 21 -3.95 -5.59 -3.76
C GLY A 21 -5.33 -5.80 -3.14
N SER A 22 -6.00 -4.72 -2.75
CA SER A 22 -7.37 -4.75 -2.20
C SER A 22 -8.41 -5.17 -3.24
N LEU A 23 -8.29 -4.64 -4.46
CA LEU A 23 -9.19 -4.97 -5.57
C LEU A 23 -9.08 -6.44 -5.97
N LEU A 24 -7.86 -6.99 -6.00
CA LEU A 24 -7.62 -8.40 -6.24
C LEU A 24 -8.19 -9.29 -5.11
N ALA A 25 -8.08 -8.85 -3.85
CA ALA A 25 -8.71 -9.53 -2.72
C ALA A 25 -10.23 -9.63 -2.89
N ASN A 26 -10.85 -8.55 -3.36
CA ASN A 26 -12.29 -8.46 -3.56
C ASN A 26 -12.78 -9.28 -4.76
N ILE A 27 -12.07 -9.21 -5.89
CA ILE A 27 -12.39 -10.02 -7.08
C ILE A 27 -12.24 -11.51 -6.76
N SER A 28 -11.16 -11.90 -6.08
CA SER A 28 -10.90 -13.30 -5.75
C SER A 28 -11.98 -13.91 -4.86
N GLU A 29 -12.57 -13.14 -3.94
CA GLU A 29 -13.66 -13.59 -3.06
C GLU A 29 -14.86 -14.15 -3.83
N ARG A 30 -15.13 -13.64 -5.05
CA ARG A 30 -16.25 -14.12 -5.89
C ARG A 30 -16.08 -15.58 -6.33
N PHE A 31 -14.85 -16.09 -6.32
CA PHE A 31 -14.53 -17.47 -6.70
C PHE A 31 -14.48 -18.43 -5.51
N ARG A 32 -14.81 -17.98 -4.30
CA ARG A 32 -14.66 -18.77 -3.08
C ARG A 32 -15.50 -20.05 -3.07
N PHE A 33 -16.72 -19.96 -3.59
CA PHE A 33 -17.71 -21.06 -3.58
C PHE A 33 -17.99 -21.62 -4.98
N THR A 34 -17.15 -21.31 -5.96
CA THR A 34 -17.28 -21.82 -7.32
C THR A 34 -16.31 -22.98 -7.55
N GLU A 35 -16.51 -23.71 -8.64
CA GLU A 35 -15.59 -24.77 -9.10
C GLU A 35 -14.18 -24.23 -9.38
N PHE A 36 -14.06 -22.90 -9.55
CA PHE A 36 -12.84 -22.16 -9.79
C PHE A 36 -12.11 -21.74 -8.50
N ARG A 37 -12.24 -22.48 -7.41
CA ARG A 37 -11.60 -22.19 -6.11
C ARG A 37 -10.08 -21.99 -6.18
N CYS A 38 -9.41 -22.56 -7.18
CA CYS A 38 -8.00 -22.33 -7.44
C CYS A 38 -7.69 -20.83 -7.65
N PHE A 39 -8.55 -20.10 -8.39
CA PHE A 39 -8.42 -18.66 -8.61
C PHE A 39 -8.64 -17.85 -7.32
N TYR A 40 -9.52 -18.32 -6.42
CA TYR A 40 -9.66 -17.72 -5.09
C TYR A 40 -8.35 -17.82 -4.30
N LEU A 41 -7.75 -19.01 -4.22
CA LEU A 41 -6.50 -19.22 -3.50
C LEU A 41 -5.34 -18.40 -4.10
N MET A 42 -5.15 -18.48 -5.42
CA MET A 42 -4.10 -17.71 -6.11
C MET A 42 -4.31 -16.20 -5.97
N GLY A 43 -5.55 -15.72 -6.06
CA GLY A 43 -5.89 -14.30 -5.90
C GLY A 43 -5.67 -13.80 -4.48
N LYS A 44 -6.03 -14.60 -3.47
CA LYS A 44 -5.77 -14.27 -2.05
C LYS A 44 -4.28 -14.22 -1.74
N ILE A 45 -3.51 -15.23 -2.18
CA ILE A 45 -2.06 -15.26 -1.96
C ILE A 45 -1.40 -14.06 -2.66
N SER A 46 -1.73 -13.83 -3.93
CA SER A 46 -1.20 -12.70 -4.69
C SER A 46 -1.53 -11.35 -4.03
N SER A 47 -2.77 -11.19 -3.57
CA SER A 47 -3.21 -10.00 -2.84
C SER A 47 -2.39 -9.80 -1.56
N LEU A 48 -2.25 -10.84 -0.73
CA LEU A 48 -1.46 -10.78 0.51
C LEU A 48 -0.01 -10.39 0.23
N VAL A 49 0.62 -10.96 -0.79
CA VAL A 49 2.00 -10.62 -1.18
C VAL A 49 2.11 -9.15 -1.61
N LEU A 50 1.19 -8.67 -2.46
CA LEU A 50 1.18 -7.26 -2.89
C LEU A 50 1.02 -6.30 -1.72
N LEU A 51 0.12 -6.63 -0.79
CA LEU A 51 -0.16 -5.81 0.38
C LEU A 51 1.01 -5.82 1.38
N LEU A 52 1.69 -6.96 1.55
CA LEU A 52 2.91 -7.05 2.36
C LEU A 52 4.04 -6.20 1.76
N ILE A 53 4.26 -6.31 0.45
CA ILE A 53 5.25 -5.50 -0.26
C ILE A 53 4.92 -4.01 -0.13
N CYS A 54 3.63 -3.65 -0.23
CA CYS A 54 3.16 -2.28 -0.03
C CYS A 54 3.50 -1.75 1.36
N LEU A 55 3.25 -2.53 2.43
CA LEU A 55 3.58 -2.14 3.80
C LEU A 55 5.09 -1.96 4.02
N LEU A 56 5.89 -2.92 3.56
CA LEU A 56 7.35 -2.85 3.68
C LEU A 56 7.90 -1.63 2.95
N TRP A 57 7.46 -1.39 1.71
CA TRP A 57 7.91 -0.23 0.93
C TRP A 57 7.40 1.09 1.48
N SER A 58 6.20 1.13 2.05
CA SER A 58 5.69 2.31 2.74
C SER A 58 6.61 2.71 3.90
N GLY A 59 6.95 1.76 4.78
CA GLY A 59 7.83 2.03 5.93
C GLY A 59 9.22 2.48 5.51
N VAL A 60 9.81 1.79 4.53
CA VAL A 60 11.15 2.14 4.01
C VAL A 60 11.13 3.50 3.31
N ASN A 61 10.09 3.81 2.51
CA ASN A 61 10.00 5.08 1.79
C ASN A 61 9.78 6.27 2.74
N ILE A 62 9.10 6.07 3.88
CA ILE A 62 8.98 7.10 4.93
C ILE A 62 10.37 7.44 5.50
N LEU A 63 11.20 6.45 5.82
CA LEU A 63 12.55 6.68 6.34
C LEU A 63 13.40 7.50 5.35
N PHE A 64 13.32 7.17 4.06
CA PHE A 64 14.01 7.94 3.02
C PHE A 64 13.46 9.36 2.88
N LEU A 65 12.14 9.54 2.88
CA LEU A 65 11.50 10.87 2.81
C LEU A 65 11.84 11.75 4.02
N PHE A 66 12.06 11.16 5.20
CA PHE A 66 12.52 11.88 6.39
C PHE A 66 13.97 12.34 6.28
N HIS A 67 14.84 11.52 5.69
CA HIS A 67 16.26 11.85 5.57
C HIS A 67 16.57 12.80 4.39
N GLU A 68 15.70 12.82 3.38
CA GLU A 68 15.85 13.69 2.21
C GLU A 68 15.73 15.18 2.58
N LYS A 69 16.65 16.01 2.07
CA LYS A 69 16.58 17.47 2.24
C LYS A 69 15.58 18.06 1.25
N TYR A 70 14.41 18.46 1.74
CA TYR A 70 13.43 19.22 0.96
C TYR A 70 13.60 20.73 1.19
N ASP A 71 13.58 21.50 0.10
CA ASP A 71 13.54 22.98 0.17
C ASP A 71 12.28 23.47 0.89
N ASN A 72 11.19 22.73 0.77
CA ASN A 72 9.90 23.06 1.36
C ASN A 72 9.42 21.92 2.27
N LYS A 73 9.50 22.15 3.58
CA LYS A 73 9.05 21.20 4.59
C LYS A 73 7.58 20.81 4.44
N LYS A 74 6.70 21.71 3.98
CA LYS A 74 5.27 21.37 3.77
C LYS A 74 5.11 20.27 2.73
N ARG A 75 5.91 20.30 1.66
CA ARG A 75 5.91 19.26 0.62
C ARG A 75 6.41 17.93 1.16
N GLN A 76 7.46 17.95 1.98
CA GLN A 76 7.99 16.74 2.64
C GLN A 76 6.91 16.06 3.48
N TRP A 77 6.22 16.82 4.34
CA TRP A 77 5.15 16.29 5.18
C TRP A 77 3.96 15.73 4.39
N LEU A 78 3.59 16.38 3.28
CA LEU A 78 2.54 15.86 2.38
C LEU A 78 2.92 14.49 1.82
N TRP A 79 4.15 14.30 1.33
CA TRP A 79 4.58 13.02 0.79
C TRP A 79 4.76 11.94 1.86
N ILE A 80 5.21 12.31 3.05
CA ILE A 80 5.23 11.39 4.20
C ILE A 80 3.81 10.95 4.52
N GLY A 81 2.84 11.88 4.59
CA GLY A 81 1.43 11.56 4.83
C GLY A 81 0.83 10.62 3.78
N ILE A 82 1.10 10.86 2.50
CA ILE A 82 0.67 9.97 1.40
C ILE A 82 1.28 8.58 1.56
N THR A 83 2.58 8.52 1.84
CA THR A 83 3.28 7.24 2.02
C THR A 83 2.81 6.51 3.28
N LEU A 84 2.37 7.22 4.32
CA LEU A 84 1.85 6.67 5.57
C LEU A 84 0.43 6.10 5.43
N PHE A 85 -0.33 6.54 4.43
CA PHE A 85 -1.73 6.13 4.22
C PHE A 85 -1.96 4.60 4.21
N PRO A 86 -1.15 3.78 3.50
CA PRO A 86 -1.28 2.32 3.55
C PRO A 86 -1.07 1.76 4.95
N ILE A 87 -0.07 2.24 5.70
CA ILE A 87 0.19 1.78 7.06
C ILE A 87 -1.02 2.09 7.96
N LEU A 88 -1.56 3.31 7.88
CA LEU A 88 -2.75 3.68 8.64
C LEU A 88 -3.96 2.84 8.26
N PHE A 89 -4.16 2.55 6.97
CA PHE A 89 -5.24 1.70 6.49
C PHE A 89 -5.17 0.30 7.10
N PHE A 90 -3.98 -0.32 7.10
CA PHE A 90 -3.78 -1.63 7.72
C PHE A 90 -3.91 -1.60 9.24
N GLY A 91 -3.36 -0.57 9.89
CA GLY A 91 -3.48 -0.40 11.34
C GLY A 91 -4.95 -0.27 11.79
N PHE A 92 -5.76 0.47 11.03
CA PHE A 92 -7.19 0.60 11.29
C PHE A 92 -7.94 -0.71 11.09
N PHE A 93 -7.65 -1.44 10.01
CA PHE A 93 -8.24 -2.76 9.77
C PHE A 93 -7.88 -3.78 10.85
N PHE A 94 -6.63 -3.78 11.29
CA PHE A 94 -6.17 -4.62 12.39
C PHE A 94 -6.91 -4.25 13.68
N PHE A 95 -7.01 -2.95 13.99
CA PHE A 95 -7.74 -2.50 15.18
C PHE A 95 -9.20 -2.98 15.18
N ILE A 96 -9.93 -2.82 14.08
CA ILE A 96 -11.33 -3.31 13.95
C ILE A 96 -11.42 -4.83 14.06
N TYR A 97 -10.43 -5.56 13.55
CA TYR A 97 -10.50 -7.02 13.55
C TYR A 97 -10.26 -7.62 14.95
N PHE A 98 -9.48 -6.94 15.80
CA PHE A 98 -9.08 -7.44 17.11
C PHE A 98 -9.82 -6.82 18.31
N PHE A 99 -10.49 -5.68 18.13
CA PHE A 99 -11.31 -5.00 19.15
C PHE A 99 -12.76 -4.86 18.70
#